data_AF-A0A2M7S3C9-F1
#
_entry.id   AF-A0A2M7S3C9-F1
#
_cell.length_a   1.000
_cell.length_b   1.000
_cell.length_c   1.000
_cell.angle_alpha   90.00
_cell.angle_beta   90.00
_cell.angle_gamma   90.00
#
_symmetry.space_group_name_H-M   'P 1'
#
loop_
_entity.id
_entity.type
_entity.pdbx_description
1 polymer ?
#
loop_
_entity_poly.entity_id
_entity_poly.type
_entity_poly.pdbx_seq_one_letter_code
_entity_poly.pdbx_strand_id
1 'polypeptide(L)'
;MVKDELIKRLSALGFPLFDMEEPQNINATIVDVVKSKDFRLWEGFPIILKNSEGKGLFNYNELKNYFKNKVDKSSLDNLIVISLALYRNLSLKFSWVDKLYKSLPSDKKTKIDDFLKKIKNNEDFEVTNRVMSSVRLKATFNNYFSQAQSKLNDLLSVKEQFNLEYAMSQIFSPKQKELFLKKLNREKLTKTEKEYFSRAVKKKILALANQELHNLSRKLLEE
;
A
#
# COMPACT_ATOMS: atom_id res chain seq x y z
N MET A 1 7.19 13.56 -22.16
CA MET A 1 7.74 14.92 -21.94
C MET A 1 6.68 15.95 -21.55
N VAL A 2 5.77 16.42 -22.42
CA VAL A 2 4.79 17.47 -22.04
C VAL A 2 3.82 17.02 -20.92
N LYS A 3 3.48 15.73 -20.90
CA LYS A 3 2.55 15.15 -19.92
C LYS A 3 3.15 15.10 -18.51
N ASP A 4 4.41 14.72 -18.38
CA ASP A 4 5.08 14.49 -17.09
C ASP A 4 5.35 15.81 -16.34
N GLU A 5 5.67 16.86 -17.09
CA GLU A 5 5.92 18.19 -16.54
C GLU A 5 4.61 18.90 -16.11
N LEU A 6 3.50 18.61 -16.80
CA LEU A 6 2.18 19.06 -16.37
C LEU A 6 1.73 18.32 -15.11
N ILE A 7 1.92 17.00 -15.04
CA ILE A 7 1.58 16.17 -13.89
C ILE A 7 2.33 16.63 -12.63
N LYS A 8 3.64 16.91 -12.75
CA LYS A 8 4.45 17.44 -11.63
C LYS A 8 3.96 18.80 -11.12
N ARG A 9 3.59 19.72 -12.02
CA ARG A 9 3.05 21.04 -11.65
C ARG A 9 1.69 20.93 -10.97
N LEU A 10 0.82 20.04 -11.44
CA LEU A 10 -0.49 19.80 -10.84
C LEU A 10 -0.38 19.16 -9.45
N SER A 11 0.54 18.21 -9.27
CA SER A 11 0.84 17.61 -7.96
C SER A 11 1.37 18.66 -6.96
N ALA A 12 2.27 19.55 -7.38
CA ALA A 12 2.79 20.64 -6.55
C ALA A 12 1.70 21.66 -6.12
N LEU A 13 0.59 21.72 -6.85
CA LEU A 13 -0.57 22.57 -6.55
C LEU A 13 -1.66 21.83 -5.74
N GLY A 14 -1.37 20.63 -5.24
CA GLY A 14 -2.28 19.87 -4.38
C GLY A 14 -3.38 19.14 -5.14
N PHE A 15 -3.25 18.97 -6.46
CA PHE A 15 -4.16 18.12 -7.24
C PHE A 15 -3.64 16.68 -7.21
N PRO A 16 -4.33 15.74 -6.53
CA PRO A 16 -3.87 14.36 -6.42
C PRO A 16 -4.10 13.66 -7.75
N LEU A 17 -3.07 13.68 -8.60
CA LEU A 17 -3.02 12.83 -9.77
C LEU A 17 -2.60 11.44 -9.31
N PHE A 18 -3.39 10.43 -9.64
CA PHE A 18 -2.94 9.04 -9.54
C PHE A 18 -1.69 8.94 -10.42
N ASP A 19 -0.53 8.74 -9.79
CA ASP A 19 0.71 8.53 -10.52
C ASP A 19 0.45 7.39 -11.52
N MET A 20 0.52 7.69 -12.81
CA MET A 20 0.71 6.64 -13.80
C MET A 20 2.10 6.10 -13.49
N GLU A 21 2.16 5.03 -12.70
CA GLU A 21 3.39 4.28 -12.52
C GLU A 21 3.83 3.85 -13.91
N GLU A 22 4.82 4.54 -14.47
CA GLU A 22 5.57 4.00 -15.60
C GLU A 22 5.93 2.56 -15.24
N PRO A 23 5.94 1.62 -16.21
CA PRO A 23 6.39 0.27 -15.96
C PRO A 23 7.89 0.30 -15.66
N GLN A 24 8.25 0.69 -14.43
CA GLN A 24 9.57 0.49 -13.87
C GLN A 24 9.83 -1.00 -14.01
N ASN A 25 10.94 -1.34 -14.66
CA ASN A 25 11.42 -2.71 -14.69
C ASN A 25 11.90 -3.08 -13.27
N ILE A 26 10.95 -3.43 -12.40
CA ILE A 26 11.19 -3.77 -11.00
C ILE A 26 12.20 -4.90 -10.88
N ASN A 27 12.20 -5.86 -11.80
CA ASN A 27 13.21 -6.92 -11.85
C ASN A 27 14.62 -6.33 -12.05
N ALA A 28 14.81 -5.36 -12.95
CA ALA A 28 16.09 -4.68 -13.12
C ALA A 28 16.50 -3.91 -11.85
N THR A 29 15.56 -3.19 -11.21
CA THR A 29 15.83 -2.48 -9.95
C THR A 29 16.25 -3.42 -8.82
N ILE A 30 15.58 -4.57 -8.67
CA ILE A 30 15.95 -5.58 -7.68
C ILE A 30 17.34 -6.15 -7.99
N VAL A 31 17.66 -6.39 -9.25
CA VAL A 31 18.99 -6.84 -9.68
C VAL A 31 20.07 -5.83 -9.28
N ASP A 32 19.83 -4.54 -9.51
CA ASP A 32 20.77 -3.48 -9.15
C ASP A 32 20.93 -3.36 -7.63
N VAL A 33 19.86 -3.49 -6.86
CA VAL A 33 19.91 -3.54 -5.38
C VAL A 33 20.79 -4.70 -4.90
N VAL A 34 20.59 -5.92 -5.43
CA VAL A 34 21.41 -7.07 -5.04
C VAL A 34 22.88 -6.84 -5.41
N LYS A 35 23.16 -6.35 -6.62
CA LYS A 35 24.54 -6.12 -7.11
C LYS A 35 25.26 -4.99 -6.40
N SER A 36 24.54 -3.96 -5.96
CA SER A 36 25.12 -2.80 -5.27
C SER A 36 25.88 -3.17 -4.00
N LYS A 37 25.45 -4.26 -3.32
CA LYS A 37 25.93 -4.67 -1.99
C LYS A 37 25.83 -3.55 -0.95
N ASP A 38 24.98 -2.56 -1.18
CA ASP A 38 24.71 -1.48 -0.25
C ASP A 38 23.84 -2.00 0.90
N PHE A 39 24.33 -1.86 2.13
CA PHE A 39 23.65 -2.38 3.31
C PHE A 39 22.27 -1.75 3.54
N ARG A 40 22.11 -0.45 3.26
CA ARG A 40 20.86 0.27 3.46
C ARG A 40 19.81 -0.25 2.48
N LEU A 41 20.23 -0.52 1.24
CA LEU A 41 19.35 -1.10 0.23
C LEU A 41 19.02 -2.56 0.56
N TRP A 42 19.98 -3.32 1.08
CA TRP A 42 19.75 -4.71 1.53
C TRP A 42 18.84 -4.81 2.75
N GLU A 43 18.91 -3.85 3.68
CA GLU A 43 17.97 -3.75 4.82
C GLU A 43 16.60 -3.26 4.40
N GLY A 44 16.53 -2.44 3.34
CA GLY A 44 15.28 -2.07 2.70
C GLY A 44 14.67 -3.20 1.84
N PHE A 45 15.45 -4.25 1.53
CA PHE A 45 15.03 -5.30 0.60
C PHE A 45 13.71 -5.99 0.95
N PRO A 46 13.37 -6.29 2.23
CA PRO A 46 12.07 -6.87 2.54
C PRO A 46 10.91 -5.95 2.15
N ILE A 47 11.05 -4.62 2.24
CA ILE A 47 10.02 -3.69 1.76
C ILE A 47 9.90 -3.76 0.24
N ILE A 48 11.03 -3.79 -0.47
CA ILE A 48 11.08 -3.90 -1.93
C ILE A 48 10.37 -5.18 -2.37
N LEU A 49 10.72 -6.33 -1.77
CA LEU A 49 10.13 -7.63 -2.07
C LEU A 49 8.61 -7.65 -1.81
N LYS A 50 8.16 -7.13 -0.66
CA LYS A 50 6.74 -7.06 -0.34
C LYS A 50 5.97 -6.21 -1.34
N ASN A 51 6.52 -5.08 -1.76
CA ASN A 51 5.86 -4.16 -2.68
C ASN A 51 5.89 -4.67 -4.13
N SER A 52 6.98 -5.33 -4.55
CA SER A 52 7.08 -5.93 -5.88
C SER A 52 6.11 -7.09 -6.06
N GLU A 53 6.00 -7.97 -5.06
CA GLU A 53 5.03 -9.07 -5.15
C GLU A 53 3.58 -8.64 -4.91
N GLY A 54 3.36 -7.63 -4.06
CA GLY A 54 2.01 -7.07 -3.87
C GLY A 54 1.39 -6.52 -5.17
N LYS A 55 2.22 -6.21 -6.17
CA LYS A 55 1.81 -5.75 -7.51
C LYS A 55 1.85 -6.87 -8.57
N GLY A 56 2.26 -8.09 -8.21
CA GLY A 56 2.45 -9.21 -9.14
C GLY A 56 3.61 -9.03 -10.12
N LEU A 57 4.57 -8.15 -9.79
CA LEU A 57 5.67 -7.73 -10.68
C LEU A 57 6.99 -8.44 -10.36
N PHE A 58 7.00 -9.35 -9.39
CA PHE A 58 8.19 -10.11 -9.01
C PHE A 58 8.11 -11.54 -9.54
N ASN A 59 9.18 -12.00 -10.19
CA ASN A 59 9.31 -13.38 -10.59
C ASN A 59 10.71 -13.90 -10.23
N TYR A 60 10.79 -14.68 -9.16
CA TYR A 60 12.04 -15.23 -8.66
C TYR A 60 12.84 -16.03 -9.70
N ASN A 61 12.15 -16.83 -10.51
CA ASN A 61 12.80 -17.67 -11.53
C ASN A 61 13.38 -16.82 -12.67
N GLU A 62 12.64 -15.81 -13.10
CA GLU A 62 13.10 -14.86 -14.12
C GLU A 62 14.26 -14.01 -13.57
N LEU A 63 14.14 -13.52 -12.34
CA LEU A 63 15.13 -12.68 -11.68
C LEU A 63 16.50 -13.38 -11.60
N LYS A 64 16.52 -14.70 -11.34
CA LYS A 64 17.74 -15.51 -11.34
C LYS A 64 18.51 -15.48 -12.66
N ASN A 65 17.82 -15.29 -13.79
CA ASN A 65 18.45 -15.27 -15.11
C ASN A 65 19.26 -13.98 -15.35
N TYR A 66 18.96 -12.90 -14.63
CA TYR A 66 19.69 -11.63 -14.72
C TYR A 66 21.05 -11.66 -13.99
N PHE A 67 21.31 -12.68 -13.17
CA PHE A 67 22.59 -12.85 -12.47
C PHE A 67 23.49 -13.83 -13.21
N LYS A 68 24.69 -13.38 -13.58
CA LYS A 68 25.68 -14.22 -14.28
C LYS A 68 26.52 -15.06 -13.31
N ASN A 69 26.89 -14.50 -12.16
CA ASN A 69 27.76 -15.17 -11.19
C ASN A 69 26.93 -15.90 -10.10
N LYS A 70 27.56 -16.86 -9.41
CA LYS A 70 26.93 -17.62 -8.32
C LYS A 70 26.80 -16.79 -7.03
N VAL A 71 27.65 -15.78 -6.84
CA VAL A 71 27.69 -14.96 -5.62
C VAL A 71 26.43 -14.12 -5.52
N ASP A 72 26.08 -13.37 -6.56
CA ASP A 72 24.91 -12.49 -6.57
C ASP A 72 23.60 -13.29 -6.52
N LYS A 73 23.56 -14.47 -7.16
CA LYS A 73 22.43 -15.42 -7.00
C LYS A 73 22.27 -15.84 -5.54
N SER A 74 23.36 -16.17 -4.87
CA SER A 74 23.35 -16.53 -3.45
C SER A 74 22.96 -15.34 -2.56
N SER A 75 23.39 -14.12 -2.90
CA SER A 75 22.98 -12.90 -2.20
C SER A 75 21.47 -12.66 -2.32
N LEU A 76 20.90 -12.79 -3.52
CA LEU A 76 19.45 -12.73 -3.72
C LEU A 76 18.73 -13.76 -2.84
N ASP A 77 19.17 -15.03 -2.88
CA ASP A 77 18.55 -16.10 -2.10
C ASP A 77 18.58 -15.80 -0.60
N ASN A 78 19.73 -15.32 -0.10
CA ASN A 78 19.87 -14.94 1.30
C ASN A 78 18.96 -13.75 1.66
N LEU A 79 18.87 -12.72 0.82
CA LEU A 79 18.00 -11.56 1.04
C LEU A 79 16.51 -11.95 1.07
N ILE A 80 16.09 -12.87 0.20
CA ILE A 80 14.74 -13.43 0.23
C ILE A 80 14.52 -14.19 1.54
N VAL A 81 15.44 -15.08 1.91
CA VAL A 81 15.36 -15.86 3.16
C VAL A 81 15.26 -14.94 4.39
N ILE A 82 16.07 -13.88 4.46
CA ILE A 82 16.03 -12.89 5.54
C ILE A 82 14.68 -12.17 5.56
N SER A 83 14.15 -11.80 4.38
CA SER A 83 12.84 -11.17 4.27
C SER A 83 11.73 -12.09 4.80
N LEU A 84 11.75 -13.37 4.42
CA LEU A 84 10.79 -14.37 4.91
C LEU A 84 10.91 -14.58 6.43
N ALA A 85 12.12 -14.66 6.96
CA ALA A 85 12.36 -14.74 8.40
C ALA A 85 11.85 -13.49 9.14
N LEU A 86 12.06 -12.30 8.57
CA LEU A 86 11.55 -11.05 9.13
C LEU A 86 10.01 -11.02 9.15
N TYR A 87 9.34 -11.43 8.07
CA TYR A 87 7.88 -11.50 8.05
C TYR A 87 7.33 -12.47 9.09
N ARG A 88 7.97 -13.64 9.25
CA ARG A 88 7.62 -14.60 10.32
C ARG A 88 7.82 -13.99 11.71
N ASN A 89 8.92 -13.27 11.92
CA ASN A 89 9.19 -12.60 13.20
C ASN A 89 8.14 -11.53 13.53
N LEU A 90 7.66 -10.81 12.53
CA LEU A 90 6.64 -9.77 12.67
C LEU A 90 5.21 -10.31 12.56
N SER A 91 5.02 -11.63 12.49
CA SER A 91 3.72 -12.29 12.32
C SER A 91 2.92 -11.81 11.10
N LEU A 92 3.60 -11.36 10.04
CA LEU A 92 2.99 -10.89 8.80
C LEU A 92 2.64 -12.08 7.90
N LYS A 93 1.40 -12.09 7.40
CA LYS A 93 0.89 -13.12 6.49
C LYS A 93 0.68 -12.52 5.10
N PHE A 94 1.34 -13.09 4.10
CA PHE A 94 1.14 -12.72 2.70
C PHE A 94 0.82 -13.97 1.88
N SER A 95 -0.18 -13.89 1.01
CA SER A 95 -0.65 -15.03 0.19
C SER A 95 0.43 -15.60 -0.74
N TRP A 96 1.40 -14.79 -1.16
CA TRP A 96 2.48 -15.18 -2.07
C TRP A 96 3.68 -15.84 -1.36
N VAL A 97 3.80 -15.71 -0.03
CA VAL A 97 4.98 -16.20 0.72
C VAL A 97 5.14 -17.71 0.59
N ASP A 98 4.06 -18.48 0.64
CA ASP A 98 4.14 -19.94 0.55
C ASP A 98 4.61 -20.41 -0.84
N LYS A 99 4.16 -19.71 -1.90
CA LYS A 99 4.60 -19.96 -3.28
C LYS A 99 6.09 -19.65 -3.42
N LEU A 100 6.53 -18.49 -2.92
CA LEU A 100 7.95 -18.10 -2.96
C LEU A 100 8.81 -19.07 -2.15
N TYR A 101 8.40 -19.42 -0.94
CA TYR A 101 9.10 -20.40 -0.10
C TYR A 101 9.28 -21.73 -0.83
N LYS A 102 8.25 -22.25 -1.50
CA LYS A 102 8.35 -23.49 -2.28
C LYS A 102 9.40 -23.42 -3.38
N SER A 103 9.54 -22.26 -4.04
CA SER A 103 10.50 -22.04 -5.14
C SER A 103 11.97 -21.94 -4.69
N LEU A 104 12.24 -21.75 -3.39
CA LEU A 104 13.60 -21.66 -2.87
C LEU A 104 14.33 -23.02 -2.88
N PRO A 105 15.66 -23.02 -3.11
CA PRO A 105 16.51 -24.19 -2.89
C PRO A 105 16.41 -24.75 -1.46
N SER A 106 16.53 -26.07 -1.31
CA SER A 106 16.36 -26.74 -0.01
C SER A 106 17.39 -26.31 1.04
N ASP A 107 18.63 -26.03 0.64
CA ASP A 107 19.71 -25.52 1.51
C ASP A 107 19.44 -24.10 2.04
N LYS A 108 18.60 -23.33 1.34
CA LYS A 108 18.21 -21.97 1.74
C LYS A 108 17.02 -21.99 2.69
N LYS A 109 16.11 -22.96 2.54
CA LYS A 109 14.94 -23.13 3.43
C LYS A 109 15.36 -23.37 4.88
N THR A 110 16.40 -24.19 5.10
CA THR A 110 16.93 -24.49 6.43
C THR A 110 17.54 -23.27 7.14
N LYS A 111 17.97 -22.24 6.39
CA LYS A 111 18.52 -21.00 6.94
C LYS A 111 17.46 -20.04 7.48
N ILE A 112 16.19 -20.22 7.11
CA ILE A 112 15.11 -19.31 7.57
C ILE A 112 15.01 -19.34 9.09
N ASP A 113 15.10 -20.51 9.71
CA ASP A 113 14.97 -20.63 11.17
C ASP A 113 16.20 -20.07 11.91
N ASP A 114 17.39 -20.16 11.31
CA ASP A 114 18.61 -19.52 11.83
C ASP A 114 18.48 -17.99 11.84
N PHE A 115 18.12 -17.39 10.69
CA PHE A 115 17.90 -15.95 10.61
C PHE A 115 16.73 -15.51 11.50
N LEU A 116 15.67 -16.30 11.60
CA LEU A 116 14.54 -16.01 12.48
C LEU A 116 15.00 -15.93 13.94
N LYS A 117 15.83 -16.87 14.40
CA LYS A 117 16.40 -16.85 15.75
C LYS A 117 17.26 -15.60 15.98
N LYS A 118 18.16 -15.28 15.05
CA LYS A 118 19.04 -14.10 15.15
C LYS A 118 18.24 -12.80 15.17
N ILE A 119 17.22 -12.69 14.31
CA ILE A 119 16.32 -11.52 14.26
C ILE A 119 15.51 -11.36 15.56
N LYS A 120 15.05 -12.47 16.16
CA LYS A 120 14.37 -12.48 17.46
C LYS A 120 15.29 -11.98 18.57
N ASN A 121 16.53 -12.44 18.58
CA ASN A 121 17.51 -12.15 19.62
C ASN A 121 18.24 -10.81 19.45
N ASN A 122 17.96 -10.03 18.39
CA ASN A 122 18.72 -8.84 18.03
C ASN A 122 20.21 -9.11 17.73
N GLU A 123 20.52 -10.32 17.28
CA GLU A 123 21.89 -10.69 16.91
C GLU A 123 22.19 -10.19 15.49
N ASP A 124 23.42 -9.73 15.28
CA ASP A 124 23.93 -9.44 13.94
C ASP A 124 24.21 -10.76 13.20
N PHE A 125 24.10 -10.73 11.87
CA PHE A 125 24.25 -11.93 11.06
C PHE A 125 24.97 -11.66 9.76
N GLU A 126 25.67 -12.67 9.27
CA GLU A 126 26.47 -12.56 8.05
C GLU A 126 25.63 -12.88 6.80
N VAL A 127 25.72 -11.99 5.82
CA VAL A 127 25.08 -12.10 4.51
C VAL A 127 26.15 -11.89 3.44
N THR A 128 26.58 -12.97 2.80
CA THR A 128 27.58 -12.92 1.72
C THR A 128 28.86 -12.17 2.14
N ASN A 129 29.48 -12.59 3.24
CA ASN A 129 30.72 -12.00 3.77
C ASN A 129 30.57 -10.57 4.31
N ARG A 130 29.37 -10.18 4.72
CA ARG A 130 29.09 -8.88 5.35
C ARG A 130 28.17 -9.04 6.55
N VAL A 131 28.46 -8.31 7.62
CA VAL A 131 27.64 -8.32 8.83
C VAL A 131 26.48 -7.33 8.65
N MET A 132 25.26 -7.81 8.86
CA MET A 132 24.02 -7.01 8.86
C MET A 132 23.42 -6.98 10.25
N SER A 133 22.82 -5.85 10.60
CA SER A 133 22.19 -5.67 11.91
C SER A 133 20.69 -5.98 11.87
N SER A 134 20.27 -6.93 12.69
CA SER A 134 18.86 -7.30 12.82
C SER A 134 18.00 -6.17 13.39
N VAL A 135 18.57 -5.34 14.27
CA VAL A 135 17.88 -4.16 14.84
C VAL A 135 17.57 -3.14 13.74
N ARG A 136 18.58 -2.82 12.92
CA ARG A 136 18.43 -1.83 11.85
C ARG A 136 17.53 -2.33 10.73
N LEU A 137 17.58 -3.62 10.40
CA LEU A 137 16.65 -4.28 9.48
C LEU A 137 15.19 -4.09 9.95
N LYS A 138 14.89 -4.41 11.21
CA LYS A 138 13.55 -4.26 11.78
C LYS A 138 13.08 -2.81 11.79
N ALA A 139 13.92 -1.89 12.25
CA ALA A 139 13.61 -0.47 12.30
C ALA A 139 13.32 0.08 10.90
N THR A 140 14.17 -0.25 9.92
CA THR A 140 13.97 0.15 8.52
C THR A 140 12.65 -0.38 7.99
N PHE A 141 12.37 -1.68 8.16
CA PHE A 141 11.11 -2.25 7.71
C PHE A 141 9.90 -1.58 8.35
N ASN A 142 9.87 -1.44 9.68
CA ASN A 142 8.73 -0.85 10.38
C ASN A 142 8.48 0.61 9.96
N ASN A 143 9.53 1.42 9.83
CA ASN A 143 9.40 2.82 9.43
C ASN A 143 8.73 2.97 8.06
N TYR A 144 9.20 2.19 7.07
CA TYR A 144 8.64 2.24 5.72
C TYR A 144 7.28 1.55 5.61
N PHE A 145 7.06 0.47 6.35
CA PHE A 145 5.79 -0.26 6.36
C PHE A 145 4.67 0.60 6.95
N SER A 146 4.92 1.28 8.07
CA SER A 146 3.95 2.18 8.71
C SER A 146 3.64 3.41 7.83
N GLN A 147 4.64 4.01 7.17
CA GLN A 147 4.40 5.12 6.23
C GLN A 147 3.58 4.71 5.00
N ALA A 148 3.79 3.50 4.48
CA ALA A 148 2.99 3.00 3.36
C ALA A 148 1.53 2.78 3.75
N GLN A 149 1.28 2.31 4.98
CA GLN A 149 -0.07 2.09 5.48
C GLN A 149 -0.81 3.39 5.77
N SER A 150 -0.13 4.41 6.31
CA SER A 150 -0.74 5.74 6.50
C SER A 150 -1.14 6.37 5.16
N LYS A 151 -0.23 6.35 4.16
CA LYS A 151 -0.52 6.86 2.81
C LYS A 151 -1.68 6.13 2.13
N LEU A 152 -1.78 4.80 2.30
CA LEU A 152 -2.90 4.03 1.76
C LEU A 152 -4.22 4.44 2.42
N ASN A 153 -4.24 4.60 3.74
CA ASN A 153 -5.43 5.06 4.46
C ASN A 153 -5.83 6.48 4.02
N ASP A 154 -4.85 7.37 3.82
CA ASP A 154 -5.09 8.72 3.31
C ASP A 154 -5.72 8.65 1.89
N LEU A 155 -5.16 7.86 0.98
CA LEU A 155 -5.71 7.66 -0.37
C LEU A 155 -7.11 7.02 -0.36
N LEU A 156 -7.35 6.05 0.52
CA LEU A 156 -8.67 5.43 0.67
C LEU A 156 -9.69 6.44 1.18
N SER A 157 -9.34 7.26 2.17
CA SER A 157 -10.21 8.33 2.68
C SER A 157 -10.55 9.37 1.62
N VAL A 158 -9.59 9.73 0.76
CA VAL A 158 -9.82 10.64 -0.37
C VAL A 158 -10.75 10.01 -1.40
N LYS A 159 -10.56 8.72 -1.73
CA LYS A 159 -11.44 7.97 -2.64
C LYS A 159 -12.86 7.86 -2.08
N GLU A 160 -13.01 7.57 -0.79
CA GLU A 160 -14.31 7.53 -0.11
C GLU A 160 -14.98 8.91 -0.10
N GLN A 161 -14.20 9.98 0.10
CA GLN A 161 -14.70 11.35 0.01
C GLN A 161 -15.19 11.69 -1.41
N PHE A 162 -14.48 11.28 -2.46
CA PHE A 162 -14.94 11.45 -3.85
C PHE A 162 -16.18 10.61 -4.16
N ASN A 163 -16.26 9.37 -3.67
CA ASN A 163 -17.44 8.52 -3.83
C ASN A 163 -18.67 9.11 -3.12
N LEU A 164 -18.48 9.61 -1.89
CA LEU A 164 -19.54 10.29 -1.14
C LEU A 164 -19.98 11.57 -1.85
N GLU A 165 -19.04 12.40 -2.30
CA GLU A 165 -19.34 13.65 -3.01
C GLU A 165 -20.11 13.38 -4.31
N TYR A 166 -19.74 12.33 -5.05
CA TYR A 166 -20.46 11.88 -6.24
C TYR A 166 -21.88 11.42 -5.90
N ALA A 167 -22.06 10.54 -4.92
CA ALA A 167 -23.37 10.06 -4.48
C ALA A 167 -24.27 11.20 -3.97
N MET A 168 -23.70 12.14 -3.19
CA MET A 168 -24.40 13.34 -2.75
C MET A 168 -24.85 14.21 -3.92
N SER A 169 -24.05 14.30 -4.99
CA SER A 169 -24.37 15.09 -6.18
C SER A 169 -25.51 14.48 -7.01
N GLN A 170 -25.71 13.16 -6.95
CA GLN A 170 -26.86 12.49 -7.59
C GLN A 170 -28.19 12.85 -6.90
N ILE A 171 -28.15 13.16 -5.60
CA ILE A 171 -29.35 13.31 -4.77
C ILE A 171 -29.63 14.78 -4.44
N PHE A 172 -28.59 15.58 -4.25
CA PHE A 172 -28.68 16.95 -3.76
C PHE A 172 -28.12 17.95 -4.78
N SER A 173 -28.85 19.04 -4.99
CA SER A 173 -28.28 20.20 -5.72
C SER A 173 -27.15 20.85 -4.92
N PRO A 174 -26.28 21.68 -5.53
CA PRO A 174 -25.16 22.31 -4.84
C PRO A 174 -25.56 23.02 -3.54
N LYS A 175 -26.66 23.79 -3.57
CA LYS A 175 -27.17 24.48 -2.36
C LYS A 175 -27.70 23.52 -1.30
N GLN A 176 -28.30 22.39 -1.70
CA GLN A 176 -28.79 21.38 -0.77
C GLN A 176 -27.64 20.63 -0.09
N LYS A 177 -26.55 20.34 -0.81
CA LYS A 177 -25.31 19.76 -0.26
C LYS A 177 -24.68 20.69 0.78
N GLU A 178 -24.58 21.98 0.47
CA GLU A 178 -24.08 23.00 1.41
C GLU A 178 -24.89 22.99 2.71
N LEU A 179 -26.22 22.98 2.62
CA LEU A 179 -27.08 22.94 3.82
C LEU A 179 -27.00 21.62 4.59
N PHE A 180 -26.84 20.50 3.89
CA PHE A 180 -26.60 19.19 4.51
C PHE A 180 -25.31 19.21 5.33
N LEU A 181 -24.20 19.68 4.74
CA LEU A 181 -22.89 19.75 5.38
C LEU A 181 -22.88 20.75 6.55
N LYS A 182 -23.46 21.95 6.38
CA LYS A 182 -23.67 22.91 7.47
C LYS A 182 -24.39 22.27 8.66
N LYS A 183 -25.43 21.47 8.40
CA LYS A 183 -26.18 20.80 9.46
C LYS A 183 -25.38 19.67 10.12
N LEU A 184 -24.63 18.89 9.34
CA LEU A 184 -23.74 17.84 9.83
C LEU A 184 -22.65 18.40 10.74
N ASN A 185 -22.06 19.54 10.35
CA ASN A 185 -21.01 20.26 11.10
C ASN A 185 -21.55 21.10 12.27
N ARG A 186 -22.87 21.05 12.55
CA ARG A 186 -23.55 21.84 13.60
C ARG A 186 -23.42 23.36 13.44
N GLU A 187 -23.26 23.84 12.22
CA GLU A 187 -23.21 25.27 11.91
C GLU A 187 -24.61 25.92 12.03
N LYS A 188 -24.64 27.22 12.32
CA LYS A 188 -25.89 27.98 12.45
C LYS A 188 -26.48 28.27 11.06
N LEU A 189 -27.65 27.70 10.80
CA LEU A 189 -28.46 28.03 9.61
C LEU A 189 -29.23 29.34 9.84
N THR A 190 -29.26 30.21 8.83
CA THR A 190 -30.11 31.41 8.80
C THR A 190 -31.60 31.04 8.69
N LYS A 191 -32.50 32.01 8.87
CA LYS A 191 -33.96 31.78 8.83
C LYS A 191 -34.39 31.15 7.49
N THR A 192 -33.90 31.69 6.38
CA THR A 192 -34.20 31.21 5.02
C THR A 192 -33.57 29.83 4.75
N GLU A 193 -32.35 29.59 5.22
CA GLU A 193 -31.70 28.28 5.10
C GLU A 193 -32.40 27.20 5.92
N LYS A 194 -32.90 27.52 7.12
CA LYS A 194 -33.70 26.58 7.93
C LYS A 194 -35.00 26.19 7.23
N GLU A 195 -35.66 27.16 6.60
CA GLU A 195 -36.87 26.91 5.82
C GLU A 195 -36.56 26.02 4.61
N TYR A 196 -35.53 26.36 3.84
CA TYR A 196 -35.13 25.59 2.66
C TYR A 196 -34.67 24.17 3.02
N PHE A 197 -33.89 24.04 4.10
CA PHE A 197 -33.50 22.73 4.64
C PHE A 197 -34.74 21.90 4.99
N SER A 198 -35.70 22.48 5.70
CA SER A 198 -36.92 21.75 6.13
C SER A 198 -37.80 21.33 4.96
N ARG A 199 -37.94 22.18 3.93
CA ARG A 199 -38.81 21.93 2.78
C ARG A 199 -38.21 20.92 1.79
N ALA A 200 -36.92 21.02 1.49
CA ALA A 200 -36.28 20.28 0.40
C ALA A 200 -35.26 19.23 0.86
N VAL A 201 -34.39 19.57 1.82
CA VAL A 201 -33.27 18.70 2.22
C VAL A 201 -33.73 17.62 3.19
N LYS A 202 -34.52 17.97 4.21
CA LYS A 202 -34.96 17.07 5.29
C LYS A 202 -35.70 15.84 4.77
N LYS A 203 -36.56 16.01 3.76
CA LYS A 203 -37.33 14.89 3.16
C LYS A 203 -36.40 13.86 2.51
N LYS A 204 -35.37 14.32 1.80
CA LYS A 204 -34.36 13.45 1.18
C LYS A 204 -33.52 12.72 2.22
N ILE A 205 -33.12 13.41 3.30
CA ILE A 205 -32.40 12.78 4.42
C ILE A 205 -33.26 11.68 5.06
N LEU A 206 -34.54 11.94 5.32
CA LEU A 206 -35.45 10.95 5.89
C LEU A 206 -35.61 9.72 4.98
N ALA A 207 -35.70 9.93 3.67
CA ALA A 207 -35.74 8.83 2.71
C ALA A 207 -34.42 8.02 2.72
N LEU A 208 -33.26 8.68 2.74
CA LEU A 208 -31.95 8.02 2.81
C LEU A 208 -31.74 7.27 4.13
N ALA A 209 -32.35 7.74 5.22
CA ALA A 209 -32.30 7.10 6.52
C ALA A 209 -33.30 5.92 6.65
N ASN A 210 -34.17 5.69 5.65
CA ASN A 210 -35.10 4.57 5.67
C ASN A 210 -34.40 3.28 5.25
N GLN A 211 -34.29 2.32 6.19
CA GLN A 211 -33.58 1.07 5.99
C GLN A 211 -34.24 0.15 4.93
N GLU A 212 -35.57 0.15 4.84
CA GLU A 212 -36.29 -0.66 3.86
C GLU A 212 -36.04 -0.18 2.43
N LEU A 213 -36.11 1.14 2.22
CA LEU A 213 -35.80 1.75 0.93
C LEU A 213 -34.34 1.48 0.51
N HIS A 214 -33.40 1.53 1.46
CA HIS A 214 -32.01 1.17 1.21
C HIS A 214 -31.85 -0.30 0.78
N ASN A 215 -32.55 -1.21 1.44
CA ASN A 215 -32.54 -2.64 1.10
C ASN A 215 -33.13 -2.90 -0.29
N LEU A 216 -34.25 -2.26 -0.63
CA LEU A 216 -34.85 -2.36 -1.97
C LEU A 216 -33.91 -1.83 -3.06
N SER A 217 -33.26 -0.69 -2.80
CA SER A 217 -32.31 -0.08 -3.75
C SER A 217 -31.11 -1.00 -4.00
N ARG A 218 -30.59 -1.68 -2.96
CA ARG A 218 -29.49 -2.66 -3.12
C ARG A 218 -29.88 -3.85 -3.98
N LYS A 219 -31.06 -4.44 -3.73
CA LYS A 219 -31.56 -5.58 -4.50
C LYS A 219 -31.69 -5.29 -6.00
N LEU A 220 -32.02 -4.04 -6.37
CA LEU A 220 -32.11 -3.62 -7.77
C LEU A 220 -30.75 -3.47 -8.46
N LEU A 221 -29.64 -3.43 -7.71
CA LEU A 221 -28.28 -3.29 -8.24
C LEU A 221 -27.49 -4.62 -8.23
N GLU A 222 -28.09 -5.70 -7.73
CA GLU A 222 -27.48 -7.03 -7.62
C GLU A 222 -27.71 -7.91 -8.87
N GLU A 223 -27.92 -7.32 -10.05
CA GLU A 223 -28.04 -8.05 -11.33
C GLU A 223 -26.70 -8.59 -11.87
#